data_AF-A0A1B1YT52-F1
#
_entry.id   AF-A0A1B1YT52-F1
#
_cell.length_a   1.000
_cell.length_b   1.000
_cell.length_c   1.000
_cell.angle_alpha   90.00
_cell.angle_beta   90.00
_cell.angle_gamma   90.00
#
_symmetry.space_group_name_H-M   'P 1'
#
loop_
_entity.id
_entity.type
_entity.pdbx_description
1 polymer ?
#
loop_
_entity_poly.entity_id
_entity_poly.type
_entity_poly.pdbx_seq_one_letter_code
_entity_poly.pdbx_strand_id
1 'polypeptide(L)'
;MLIALHKQARTTPHVRAQIAASDEPVAVLARRFGVTEPTIYKWKRRPDVYDRPHTAHRLQTTLTPGQEAIVVYLRRALLLPLDDLLAVTREFLCPDVSRSGLDRCLRRHGVGNLRALRPAPDKAVSKTFKTYVPGFVHVDVKYLPQMADEDRRRFLFVAIDRATRWVYVALKADKSARSARAFLSALATACPVRITRLLTDNGTEFTDRLFGSRARAPTGTHEFDRLCQELGIEHRLTPPRHPQTNGMVERFNGRIADLLRTHHFRSSEDLEQTLHRYVTLYNHHLPQKALNAQTPAQALQHWYASKPELFHRRPNNRPGRDM
;
A
#
# COMPACT_ATOMS: atom_id res chain seq x y z
N MET A 1 -0.28 -44.53 3.81
CA MET A 1 -1.31 -43.76 3.09
C MET A 1 -2.28 -43.21 4.13
N LEU A 2 -2.45 -41.89 4.25
CA LEU A 2 -3.38 -41.28 5.23
C LEU A 2 -4.81 -41.42 4.71
N ILE A 3 -5.59 -42.30 5.33
CA ILE A 3 -7.01 -42.48 5.02
C ILE A 3 -7.81 -41.51 5.91
N ALA A 4 -8.32 -40.43 5.31
CA ALA A 4 -9.19 -39.48 6.00
C ALA A 4 -10.65 -39.95 5.90
N LEU A 5 -11.13 -40.65 6.92
CA LEU A 5 -12.53 -41.05 7.05
C LEU A 5 -13.17 -40.36 8.24
N HIS A 6 -14.46 -40.07 8.12
CA HIS A 6 -15.26 -39.65 9.27
C HIS A 6 -15.29 -40.77 10.32
N LYS A 7 -15.25 -40.43 11.62
CA LYS A 7 -15.24 -41.38 12.74
C LYS A 7 -16.41 -42.39 12.76
N GLN A 8 -17.49 -42.09 12.06
CA GLN A 8 -18.70 -42.92 11.94
C GLN A 8 -18.91 -43.46 10.50
N ALA A 9 -17.89 -43.42 9.65
CA ALA A 9 -18.01 -43.92 8.28
C ALA A 9 -18.22 -45.44 8.27
N ARG A 10 -19.40 -45.89 7.82
CA ARG A 10 -19.73 -47.32 7.69
C ARG A 10 -18.98 -48.02 6.54
N THR A 11 -18.55 -47.28 5.52
CA THR A 11 -17.83 -47.82 4.35
C THR A 11 -16.36 -47.42 4.39
N THR A 12 -15.53 -48.23 5.04
CA THR A 12 -14.06 -48.10 4.95
C THR A 12 -13.56 -48.59 3.59
N PRO A 13 -12.34 -48.24 3.14
CA PRO A 13 -11.72 -48.79 1.93
C PRO A 13 -11.77 -50.31 1.85
N HIS A 14 -11.61 -50.99 2.99
CA HIS A 14 -11.74 -52.44 3.09
C HIS A 14 -13.17 -52.91 2.78
N VAL A 15 -14.19 -52.32 3.42
CA VAL A 15 -15.60 -52.63 3.15
C VAL A 15 -15.98 -52.32 1.70
N ARG A 16 -15.46 -51.23 1.14
CA ARG A 16 -15.69 -50.86 -0.27
C ARG A 16 -15.10 -51.88 -1.23
N ALA A 17 -13.90 -52.40 -0.95
CA ALA A 17 -13.28 -53.48 -1.72
C ALA A 17 -14.12 -54.77 -1.66
N GLN A 18 -14.60 -55.14 -0.47
CA GLN A 18 -15.48 -56.29 -0.30
C GLN A 18 -16.79 -56.14 -1.07
N ILE A 19 -17.41 -54.95 -1.04
CA ILE A 19 -18.62 -54.67 -1.82
C ILE A 19 -18.34 -54.79 -3.33
N ALA A 20 -17.22 -54.27 -3.81
CA ALA A 20 -16.86 -54.27 -5.22
C ALA A 20 -16.56 -55.68 -5.76
N ALA A 21 -15.94 -56.55 -4.95
CA ALA A 21 -15.56 -57.90 -5.33
C ALA A 21 -16.68 -58.96 -5.13
N SER A 22 -17.78 -58.60 -4.48
CA SER A 22 -18.86 -59.55 -4.16
C SER A 22 -19.89 -59.65 -5.28
N ASP A 23 -20.26 -60.88 -5.66
CA ASP A 23 -21.36 -61.16 -6.60
C ASP A 23 -22.74 -61.27 -5.91
N GLU A 24 -22.80 -61.07 -4.59
CA GLU A 24 -24.05 -61.21 -3.85
C GLU A 24 -25.10 -60.14 -4.23
N PRO A 25 -26.40 -60.45 -4.02
CA PRO A 25 -27.49 -59.50 -4.26
C PRO A 25 -27.32 -58.21 -3.44
N VAL A 26 -27.67 -57.07 -4.06
CA VAL A 26 -27.48 -55.74 -3.46
C VAL A 26 -28.19 -55.59 -2.12
N ALA A 27 -29.42 -56.12 -2.00
CA ALA A 27 -30.20 -56.07 -0.75
C ALA A 27 -29.55 -56.86 0.40
N VAL A 28 -28.74 -57.89 0.11
CA VAL A 28 -28.00 -58.67 1.12
C VAL A 28 -26.80 -57.86 1.60
N LEU A 29 -26.03 -57.29 0.68
CA LEU A 29 -24.86 -56.46 1.00
C LEU A 29 -25.26 -55.18 1.75
N ALA A 30 -26.39 -54.56 1.38
CA ALA A 30 -26.93 -53.38 2.05
C ALA A 30 -27.25 -53.68 3.53
N ARG A 31 -27.93 -54.80 3.80
CA ARG A 31 -28.22 -55.28 5.16
C ARG A 31 -26.94 -55.64 5.93
N ARG A 32 -26.03 -56.40 5.32
CA ARG A 32 -24.76 -56.83 5.95
C ARG A 32 -23.90 -55.65 6.40
N PHE A 33 -23.73 -54.66 5.53
CA PHE A 33 -22.87 -53.51 5.80
C PHE A 33 -23.62 -52.32 6.43
N GLY A 34 -24.92 -52.45 6.67
CA GLY A 34 -25.75 -51.40 7.25
C GLY A 34 -25.75 -50.11 6.43
N VAL A 35 -25.83 -50.22 5.11
CA VAL A 35 -25.87 -49.08 4.19
C VAL A 35 -27.04 -49.18 3.23
N THR A 36 -27.34 -48.11 2.52
CA THR A 36 -28.42 -48.10 1.53
C THR A 36 -28.02 -48.85 0.25
N GLU A 37 -28.97 -49.46 -0.44
CA GLU A 37 -28.73 -50.13 -1.73
C GLU A 37 -28.05 -49.23 -2.79
N PRO A 38 -28.39 -47.93 -2.93
CA PRO A 38 -27.64 -47.00 -3.80
C PRO A 38 -26.15 -46.90 -3.45
N THR A 39 -25.80 -47.03 -2.17
CA THR A 39 -24.39 -47.02 -1.74
C THR A 39 -23.66 -48.28 -2.21
N ILE A 40 -24.34 -49.44 -2.17
CA ILE A 40 -23.80 -50.68 -2.72
C ILE A 40 -23.64 -50.58 -4.24
N TYR A 41 -24.66 -50.13 -4.97
CA TYR A 41 -24.58 -49.91 -6.42
C TYR A 41 -23.45 -48.95 -6.79
N LYS A 42 -23.27 -47.87 -6.03
CA LYS A 42 -22.18 -46.90 -6.21
C LYS A 42 -20.82 -47.58 -6.12
N TRP A 43 -20.57 -48.39 -5.10
CA TRP A 43 -19.26 -49.01 -4.88
C TRP A 43 -19.00 -50.21 -5.79
N LYS A 44 -20.03 -50.99 -6.17
CA LYS A 44 -19.88 -52.04 -7.19
C LYS A 44 -19.45 -51.51 -8.56
N ARG A 45 -19.90 -50.31 -8.93
CA ARG A 45 -19.58 -49.68 -10.23
C ARG A 45 -18.27 -48.89 -10.22
N ARG A 46 -17.63 -48.71 -9.07
CA ARG A 46 -16.41 -47.91 -8.97
C ARG A 46 -15.16 -48.77 -9.22
N PRO A 47 -14.17 -48.26 -9.98
CA PRO A 47 -12.91 -48.97 -10.21
C PRO A 47 -11.95 -48.90 -9.01
N ASP A 48 -12.24 -48.06 -8.02
CA ASP A 48 -11.39 -47.77 -6.88
C ASP A 48 -12.22 -47.58 -5.60
N VAL A 49 -11.57 -47.69 -4.44
CA VAL A 49 -12.20 -47.62 -3.10
C VAL A 49 -12.09 -46.24 -2.45
N TYR A 50 -11.59 -45.24 -3.18
CA TYR A 50 -11.29 -43.93 -2.62
C TYR A 50 -12.46 -42.96 -2.81
N ASP A 51 -12.58 -42.02 -1.87
CA ASP A 51 -13.55 -40.95 -2.05
C ASP A 51 -13.10 -40.02 -3.18
N ARG A 52 -14.07 -39.57 -3.97
CA ARG A 52 -13.83 -38.63 -5.06
C ARG A 52 -14.14 -37.22 -4.56
N PRO A 53 -13.52 -36.17 -5.14
CA PRO A 53 -13.87 -34.81 -4.81
C PRO A 53 -15.37 -34.58 -4.99
N HIS A 54 -16.02 -33.99 -4.00
CA HIS A 54 -17.40 -33.50 -4.11
C HIS A 54 -17.48 -32.12 -4.76
N THR A 55 -16.35 -31.60 -5.23
CA THR A 55 -16.27 -30.31 -5.90
C THR A 55 -17.02 -30.36 -7.23
N ALA A 56 -18.00 -29.47 -7.41
CA ALA A 56 -18.75 -29.37 -8.65
C ALA A 56 -17.81 -29.12 -9.85
N HIS A 57 -18.08 -29.79 -10.98
CA HIS A 57 -17.32 -29.62 -12.22
C HIS A 57 -17.44 -28.20 -12.81
N ARG A 58 -18.54 -27.50 -12.51
CA ARG A 58 -18.77 -26.10 -12.89
C ARG A 58 -19.14 -25.28 -11.65
N LEU A 59 -18.29 -24.33 -11.29
CA LEU A 59 -18.57 -23.39 -10.22
C LEU A 59 -19.35 -22.21 -10.80
N GLN A 60 -20.49 -21.87 -10.19
CA GLN A 60 -21.20 -20.63 -10.48
C GLN A 60 -20.45 -19.47 -9.81
N THR A 61 -19.95 -18.55 -10.61
CA THR A 61 -19.18 -17.39 -10.15
C THR A 61 -19.87 -16.09 -10.54
N THR A 62 -19.84 -15.10 -9.65
CA THR A 62 -20.40 -13.76 -9.91
C THR A 62 -19.57 -12.98 -10.93
N LEU A 63 -18.24 -13.20 -10.94
CA LEU A 63 -17.34 -12.59 -11.89
C LEU A 63 -17.29 -13.41 -13.18
N THR A 64 -17.30 -12.72 -14.32
CA THR A 64 -16.98 -13.31 -15.62
C THR A 64 -15.49 -13.63 -15.73
N PRO A 65 -15.07 -14.52 -16.64
CA PRO A 65 -13.65 -14.82 -16.84
C PRO A 65 -12.78 -13.58 -17.12
N GLY A 66 -13.31 -12.60 -17.87
CA GLY A 66 -12.63 -11.34 -18.13
C GLY A 66 -12.47 -10.47 -16.88
N GLN A 67 -13.51 -10.35 -16.06
CA GLN A 67 -13.44 -9.62 -14.79
C GLN A 67 -12.47 -10.30 -13.81
N GLU A 68 -12.47 -11.64 -13.75
CA GLU A 68 -11.49 -12.38 -12.94
C GLU A 68 -10.05 -12.09 -13.37
N ALA A 69 -9.78 -12.06 -14.68
CA ALA A 69 -8.46 -11.73 -15.20
C ALA A 69 -8.01 -10.32 -14.78
N ILE A 70 -8.90 -9.32 -14.86
CA ILE A 70 -8.60 -7.95 -14.42
C ILE A 70 -8.34 -7.91 -12.91
N VAL A 71 -9.19 -8.53 -12.10
CA VAL A 71 -9.04 -8.60 -10.64
C VAL A 71 -7.70 -9.24 -10.25
N VAL A 72 -7.33 -10.35 -10.90
CA VAL A 72 -6.06 -11.05 -10.66
C VAL A 72 -4.87 -10.18 -11.07
N TYR A 73 -4.97 -9.48 -12.21
CA TYR A 73 -3.96 -8.53 -12.64
C TYR A 73 -3.78 -7.41 -11.61
N LEU A 74 -4.87 -6.76 -11.18
CA LEU A 74 -4.85 -5.70 -10.16
C LEU A 74 -4.25 -6.20 -8.84
N ARG A 75 -4.60 -7.41 -8.40
CA ARG A 75 -4.03 -8.03 -7.19
C ARG A 75 -2.51 -8.20 -7.30
N ARG A 76 -2.00 -8.64 -8.45
CA ARG A 76 -0.55 -8.87 -8.67
C ARG A 76 0.21 -7.55 -8.84
N ALA A 77 -0.32 -6.64 -9.64
CA ALA A 77 0.33 -5.38 -9.98
C ALA A 77 0.34 -4.39 -8.80
N LEU A 78 -0.78 -4.29 -8.08
CA LEU A 78 -0.97 -3.25 -7.05
C LEU A 78 -0.85 -3.80 -5.62
N LEU A 79 -0.82 -5.12 -5.45
CA LEU A 79 -0.72 -5.78 -4.14
C LEU A 79 -1.75 -5.27 -3.11
N LEU A 80 -2.95 -4.93 -3.61
CA LEU A 80 -4.06 -4.44 -2.80
C LEU A 80 -4.53 -5.51 -1.81
N PRO A 81 -4.77 -5.17 -0.53
CA PRO A 81 -5.54 -5.99 0.40
C PRO A 81 -6.90 -6.42 -0.16
N LEU A 82 -7.48 -7.49 0.40
CA LEU A 82 -8.75 -8.03 -0.09
C LEU A 82 -9.88 -6.98 -0.07
N ASP A 83 -9.93 -6.16 0.98
CA ASP A 83 -10.99 -5.17 1.16
C ASP A 83 -10.83 -3.97 0.21
N ASP A 84 -9.59 -3.52 -0.02
CA ASP A 84 -9.31 -2.45 -1.00
C ASP A 84 -9.59 -2.94 -2.42
N LEU A 85 -9.20 -4.19 -2.74
CA LEU A 85 -9.51 -4.79 -4.03
C LEU A 85 -11.02 -5.00 -4.20
N LEU A 86 -11.75 -5.29 -3.12
CA LEU A 86 -13.20 -5.40 -3.14
C LEU A 86 -13.87 -4.07 -3.50
N ALA A 87 -13.40 -2.97 -2.90
CA ALA A 87 -13.91 -1.62 -3.22
C ALA A 87 -13.71 -1.30 -4.70
N VAL A 88 -12.49 -1.50 -5.22
CA VAL A 88 -12.16 -1.28 -6.64
C VAL A 88 -12.99 -2.19 -7.56
N THR A 89 -13.17 -3.46 -7.20
CA THR A 89 -13.93 -4.41 -8.02
C THR A 89 -15.40 -4.03 -8.06
N ARG A 90 -15.99 -3.58 -6.96
CA ARG A 90 -17.39 -3.14 -6.91
C ARG A 90 -17.64 -1.90 -7.73
N GLU A 91 -16.74 -0.92 -7.62
CA GLU A 91 -16.86 0.36 -8.30
C GLU A 91 -16.73 0.20 -9.83
N PHE A 92 -15.74 -0.57 -10.29
CA PHE A 92 -15.31 -0.52 -11.69
C PHE A 92 -15.59 -1.79 -12.50
N LEU A 93 -15.94 -2.91 -11.87
CA LEU A 93 -16.05 -4.21 -12.56
C LEU A 93 -17.39 -4.91 -12.35
N CYS A 94 -17.78 -5.13 -11.09
CA CYS A 94 -18.94 -5.92 -10.73
C CYS A 94 -19.48 -5.46 -9.36
N PRO A 95 -20.56 -4.64 -9.33
CA PRO A 95 -21.15 -4.12 -8.08
C PRO A 95 -21.60 -5.23 -7.12
N ASP A 96 -22.10 -6.34 -7.66
CA ASP A 96 -22.65 -7.45 -6.89
C ASP A 96 -21.60 -8.42 -6.35
N VAL A 97 -20.30 -8.18 -6.60
CA VAL A 97 -19.26 -9.07 -6.12
C VAL A 97 -19.28 -9.10 -4.58
N SER A 98 -19.37 -10.30 -4.03
CA SER A 98 -19.23 -10.53 -2.60
C SER A 98 -17.77 -10.66 -2.22
N ARG A 99 -17.43 -10.24 -0.99
CA ARG A 99 -16.09 -10.41 -0.41
C ARG A 99 -15.60 -11.86 -0.48
N SER A 100 -16.47 -12.81 -0.15
CA SER A 100 -16.17 -14.25 -0.19
C SER A 100 -16.08 -14.80 -1.62
N GLY A 101 -16.84 -14.24 -2.56
CA GLY A 101 -16.69 -14.56 -3.99
C GLY A 101 -15.34 -14.10 -4.54
N LEU A 102 -14.94 -12.88 -4.21
CA LEU A 102 -13.65 -12.32 -4.55
C LEU A 102 -12.49 -13.14 -3.95
N ASP A 103 -12.55 -13.46 -2.65
CA ASP A 103 -11.52 -14.28 -2.00
C ASP A 103 -11.39 -15.67 -2.63
N ARG A 104 -12.51 -16.33 -2.96
CA ARG A 104 -12.49 -17.62 -3.69
C ARG A 104 -11.87 -17.50 -5.08
N CYS A 105 -12.19 -16.43 -5.81
CA CYS A 105 -11.53 -16.11 -7.09
C CYS A 105 -10.01 -16.01 -6.90
N LEU A 106 -9.54 -15.19 -5.95
CA LEU A 106 -8.10 -15.02 -5.71
C LEU A 106 -7.41 -16.32 -5.33
N ARG A 107 -8.01 -17.15 -4.48
CA ARG A 107 -7.44 -18.47 -4.10
C ARG A 107 -7.34 -19.41 -5.29
N ARG A 108 -8.37 -19.46 -6.14
CA ARG A 108 -8.38 -20.28 -7.35
C ARG A 108 -7.27 -19.89 -8.33
N HIS A 109 -6.93 -18.60 -8.39
CA HIS A 109 -5.82 -18.08 -9.22
C HIS A 109 -4.47 -18.00 -8.49
N GLY A 110 -4.34 -18.61 -7.30
CA GLY A 110 -3.08 -18.68 -6.54
C GLY A 110 -2.63 -17.35 -5.91
N VAL A 111 -3.46 -16.31 -5.94
CA VAL A 111 -3.14 -14.94 -5.46
C VAL A 111 -3.86 -14.57 -4.15
N GLY A 112 -4.46 -15.56 -3.49
CA GLY A 112 -5.19 -15.38 -2.22
C GLY A 112 -4.30 -14.90 -1.08
N ASN A 113 -3.05 -15.37 -1.00
CA ASN A 113 -2.11 -14.95 0.04
C ASN A 113 -1.25 -13.77 -0.43
N LEU A 114 -1.59 -12.56 0.02
CA LEU A 114 -0.85 -11.35 -0.33
C LEU A 114 0.62 -11.38 0.12
N ARG A 115 0.94 -12.07 1.23
CA ARG A 115 2.32 -12.18 1.72
C ARG A 115 3.18 -13.02 0.79
N ALA A 116 2.61 -14.04 0.16
CA ALA A 116 3.32 -14.87 -0.82
C ALA A 116 3.59 -14.13 -2.14
N LEU A 117 2.82 -13.07 -2.44
CA LEU A 117 3.02 -12.22 -3.63
C LEU A 117 4.00 -11.09 -3.40
N ARG A 118 4.28 -10.75 -2.14
CA ARG A 118 5.24 -9.72 -1.80
C ARG A 118 6.64 -10.33 -1.84
N PRO A 119 7.63 -9.68 -2.46
CA PRO A 119 9.01 -10.06 -2.25
C PRO A 119 9.29 -10.06 -0.74
N ALA A 120 10.08 -11.05 -0.28
CA ALA A 120 10.40 -11.19 1.13
C ALA A 120 10.95 -9.85 1.64
N PRO A 121 10.32 -9.24 2.65
CA PRO A 121 10.86 -8.02 3.21
C PRO A 121 12.19 -8.36 3.88
N ASP A 122 13.21 -7.53 3.68
CA ASP A 122 14.29 -7.45 4.64
C ASP A 122 13.67 -7.24 6.02
N LYS A 123 13.97 -8.15 6.96
CA LYS A 123 13.41 -8.14 8.31
C LYS A 123 13.81 -6.85 9.02
N ALA A 124 12.94 -5.84 8.96
CA ALA A 124 12.96 -4.72 9.89
C ALA A 124 11.99 -5.02 11.04
N VAL A 125 12.54 -5.17 12.24
CA VAL A 125 11.79 -5.31 13.49
C VAL A 125 10.89 -4.09 13.68
N SER A 126 9.57 -4.27 13.66
CA SER A 126 8.65 -3.17 13.95
C SER A 126 8.69 -2.86 15.44
N LYS A 127 9.45 -1.83 15.83
CA LYS A 127 9.21 -1.17 17.11
C LYS A 127 7.85 -0.48 17.04
N THR A 128 7.07 -0.59 18.11
CA THR A 128 5.80 0.10 18.31
C THR A 128 5.99 1.59 17.98
N PHE A 129 5.22 2.11 17.02
CA PHE A 129 5.34 3.51 16.61
C PHE A 129 4.99 4.41 17.79
N LYS A 130 5.93 5.25 18.22
CA LYS A 130 5.64 6.39 19.10
C LYS A 130 4.57 7.24 18.40
N THR A 131 3.47 7.58 19.09
CA THR A 131 2.43 8.46 18.51
C THR A 131 3.03 9.85 18.35
N TYR A 132 3.13 10.33 17.10
CA TYR A 132 3.58 11.69 16.80
C TYR A 132 2.35 12.57 16.56
N VAL A 133 2.37 13.77 17.12
CA VAL A 133 1.41 14.82 16.75
C VAL A 133 1.84 15.46 15.41
N PRO A 134 0.90 16.03 14.64
CA PRO A 134 1.21 16.81 13.45
C PRO A 134 2.21 17.94 13.72
N GLY A 135 2.97 18.32 12.69
CA GLY A 135 3.93 19.42 12.75
C GLY A 135 5.38 18.96 12.83
N PHE A 136 5.63 17.66 12.65
CA PHE A 136 6.97 17.14 12.42
C PHE A 136 7.10 16.72 10.96
N VAL A 137 7.75 17.57 10.17
CA VAL A 137 7.83 17.41 8.71
C VAL A 137 9.20 16.89 8.31
N HIS A 138 9.20 15.93 7.38
CA HIS A 138 10.40 15.39 6.76
C HIS A 138 10.56 15.98 5.37
N VAL A 139 11.73 16.52 5.05
CA VAL A 139 12.02 17.12 3.75
C VAL A 139 13.14 16.36 3.05
N ASP A 140 13.02 16.20 1.74
CA ASP A 140 14.02 15.58 0.88
C ASP A 140 13.99 16.21 -0.53
N VAL A 141 15.11 16.08 -1.26
CA VAL A 141 15.26 16.59 -2.63
C VAL A 141 15.55 15.45 -3.58
N LYS A 142 14.81 15.40 -4.69
CA LYS A 142 14.97 14.37 -5.72
C LYS A 142 15.27 15.00 -7.07
N TYR A 143 16.18 14.38 -7.83
CA TYR A 143 16.40 14.72 -9.23
C TYR A 143 15.22 14.26 -10.08
N LEU A 144 14.72 15.13 -10.96
CA LEU A 144 13.78 14.77 -12.00
C LEU A 144 14.53 14.37 -13.28
N PRO A 145 13.92 13.53 -14.14
CA PRO A 145 14.43 13.34 -15.48
C PRO A 145 14.48 14.68 -16.22
N GLN A 146 15.50 14.86 -17.07
CA GLN A 146 15.57 16.01 -17.96
C GLN A 146 14.62 15.78 -19.13
N MET A 147 13.68 16.69 -19.34
CA MET A 147 12.80 16.64 -20.51
C MET A 147 13.51 17.22 -21.74
N ALA A 148 13.02 16.87 -22.93
CA ALA A 148 13.65 17.29 -24.19
C ALA A 148 13.60 18.80 -24.43
N ASP A 149 12.61 19.48 -23.82
CA ASP A 149 12.40 20.92 -23.83
C ASP A 149 13.15 21.65 -22.70
N GLU A 150 14.06 20.97 -21.99
CA GLU A 150 14.85 21.54 -20.89
C GLU A 150 16.36 21.46 -21.14
N ASP A 151 17.07 22.56 -20.90
CA ASP A 151 18.54 22.59 -20.96
C ASP A 151 19.21 21.90 -19.76
N ARG A 152 18.47 21.69 -18.67
CA ARG A 152 18.98 21.12 -17.43
C ARG A 152 17.91 20.39 -16.65
N ARG A 153 18.33 19.42 -15.82
CA ARG A 153 17.45 18.74 -14.87
C ARG A 153 16.88 19.70 -13.83
N ARG A 154 15.60 19.52 -13.52
CA ARG A 154 14.95 20.14 -12.35
C ARG A 154 15.01 19.24 -11.12
N PHE A 155 14.70 19.84 -9.99
CA PHE A 155 14.71 19.23 -8.67
C PHE A 155 13.32 19.27 -8.07
N LEU A 156 12.87 18.14 -7.52
CA LEU A 156 11.63 18.03 -6.77
C LEU A 156 11.96 18.10 -5.28
N PHE A 157 11.52 19.18 -4.64
CA PHE A 157 11.50 19.27 -3.18
C PHE A 157 10.23 18.63 -2.68
N VAL A 158 10.35 17.74 -1.68
CA VAL A 158 9.24 16.99 -1.11
C VAL A 158 9.23 17.20 0.40
N ALA A 159 8.06 17.51 0.94
CA ALA A 159 7.81 17.58 2.38
C ALA A 159 6.69 16.61 2.75
N ILE A 160 6.84 15.87 3.84
CA ILE A 160 5.80 14.97 4.36
C ILE A 160 5.66 15.08 5.87
N ASP A 161 4.44 15.33 6.36
CA ASP A 161 4.15 15.33 7.79
C ASP A 161 4.14 13.91 8.37
N ARG A 162 4.75 13.76 9.56
CA ARG A 162 4.95 12.47 10.20
C ARG A 162 3.65 11.80 10.65
N ALA A 163 2.70 12.59 11.14
CA ALA A 163 1.48 12.10 11.76
C ALA A 163 0.37 11.89 10.72
N THR A 164 0.16 12.86 9.84
CA THR A 164 -0.94 12.88 8.87
C THR A 164 -0.55 12.34 7.50
N ARG A 165 0.75 12.18 7.24
CA ARG A 165 1.29 11.84 5.91
C ARG A 165 0.94 12.86 4.84
N TRP A 166 0.48 14.06 5.19
CA TRP A 166 0.21 15.09 4.20
C TRP A 166 1.51 15.49 3.50
N VAL A 167 1.44 15.56 2.17
CA VAL A 167 2.59 15.84 1.31
C VAL A 167 2.46 17.19 0.63
N TYR A 168 3.57 17.91 0.56
CA TYR A 168 3.72 19.08 -0.29
C TYR A 168 4.95 18.92 -1.17
N VAL A 169 4.85 19.38 -2.42
CA VAL A 169 5.97 19.34 -3.36
C VAL A 169 6.11 20.66 -4.10
N ALA A 170 7.33 20.97 -4.52
CA ALA A 170 7.58 22.02 -5.49
C ALA A 170 8.76 21.66 -6.38
N LEU A 171 8.67 22.04 -7.66
CA LEU A 171 9.77 21.91 -8.59
C LEU A 171 10.65 23.17 -8.52
N LYS A 172 11.97 22.98 -8.61
CA LYS A 172 12.97 24.05 -8.60
C LYS A 172 14.01 23.80 -9.69
N ALA A 173 14.55 24.87 -10.25
CA ALA A 173 15.58 24.81 -11.29
C ALA A 173 16.95 24.35 -10.75
N ASP A 174 17.18 24.50 -9.45
CA ASP A 174 18.41 24.11 -8.76
C ASP A 174 18.14 23.60 -7.35
N LYS A 175 19.15 22.97 -6.74
CA LYS A 175 19.16 22.57 -5.33
C LYS A 175 19.98 23.55 -4.45
N SER A 176 19.86 24.85 -4.68
CA SER A 176 20.55 25.83 -3.83
C SER A 176 19.83 26.03 -2.48
N ALA A 177 20.56 26.57 -1.50
CA ALA A 177 19.96 27.01 -0.22
C ALA A 177 18.82 28.01 -0.42
N ARG A 178 18.92 28.88 -1.44
CA ARG A 178 17.87 29.83 -1.83
C ARG A 178 16.60 29.11 -2.28
N SER A 179 16.73 28.08 -3.12
CA SER A 179 15.61 27.26 -3.58
C SER A 179 14.97 26.49 -2.42
N ALA A 180 15.78 25.96 -1.50
CA ALA A 180 15.30 25.30 -0.27
C ALA A 180 14.55 26.29 0.65
N ARG A 181 15.07 27.50 0.85
CA ARG A 181 14.41 28.57 1.61
C ARG A 181 13.07 28.95 0.98
N ALA A 182 13.03 29.15 -0.34
CA ALA A 182 11.80 29.44 -1.07
C ALA A 182 10.77 28.30 -0.95
N PHE A 183 11.23 27.04 -0.98
CA PHE A 183 10.37 25.88 -0.75
C PHE A 183 9.79 25.88 0.67
N LEU A 184 10.61 26.11 1.70
CA LEU A 184 10.15 26.15 3.09
C LEU A 184 9.13 27.28 3.32
N SER A 185 9.34 28.45 2.73
CA SER A 185 8.39 29.56 2.80
C SER A 185 7.03 29.20 2.19
N ALA A 186 7.03 28.56 1.03
CA ALA A 186 5.81 28.10 0.37
C ALA A 186 5.13 26.98 1.17
N LEU A 187 5.91 26.02 1.69
CA LEU A 187 5.44 24.95 2.56
C LEU A 187 4.76 25.50 3.83
N ALA A 188 5.38 26.46 4.52
CA ALA A 188 4.81 27.08 5.72
C ALA A 188 3.50 27.83 5.43
N THR A 189 3.34 28.33 4.20
CA THR A 189 2.12 28.99 3.75
C THR A 189 1.01 28.00 3.40
N ALA A 190 1.36 26.86 2.79
CA ALA A 190 0.42 25.84 2.32
C ALA A 190 -0.01 24.86 3.43
N CYS A 191 0.91 24.49 4.33
CA CYS A 191 0.63 23.56 5.40
C CYS A 191 -0.37 24.19 6.40
N PRO A 192 -1.50 23.53 6.73
CA PRO A 192 -2.43 24.07 7.73
C PRO A 192 -1.93 23.88 9.18
N VAL A 193 -0.98 22.96 9.37
CA VAL A 193 -0.40 22.60 10.67
C VAL A 193 0.77 23.51 10.98
N ARG A 194 0.90 23.94 12.24
CA ARG A 194 2.10 24.62 12.74
C ARG A 194 3.29 23.65 12.69
N ILE A 195 4.22 23.89 11.77
CA ILE A 195 5.45 23.12 11.69
C ILE A 195 6.29 23.48 12.92
N THR A 196 6.59 22.49 13.76
CA THR A 196 7.41 22.67 14.98
C THR A 196 8.80 22.08 14.80
N ARG A 197 8.92 21.03 13.97
CA ARG A 197 10.16 20.32 13.69
C ARG A 197 10.26 20.00 12.22
N LEU A 198 11.45 20.18 11.68
CA LEU A 198 11.78 19.82 10.30
C LEU A 198 12.99 18.89 10.30
N LEU A 199 12.90 17.77 9.58
CA LEU A 199 14.01 16.82 9.40
C LEU A 199 14.47 16.82 7.95
N THR A 200 15.73 17.15 7.70
CA THR A 200 16.38 17.02 6.38
C THR A 200 17.59 16.11 6.46
N ASP A 201 18.16 15.78 5.30
CA ASP A 201 19.52 15.26 5.25
C ASP A 201 20.57 16.35 5.49
N ASN A 202 21.85 15.97 5.44
CA ASN A 202 22.97 16.91 5.60
C ASN A 202 23.36 17.54 4.24
N GLY A 203 22.41 17.67 3.31
CA GLY A 203 22.62 18.34 2.03
C GLY A 203 23.03 19.80 2.22
N THR A 204 23.90 20.27 1.34
CA THR A 204 24.40 21.67 1.33
C THR A 204 23.28 22.69 1.10
N GLU A 205 22.15 22.25 0.56
CA GLU A 205 20.92 23.02 0.40
C GLU A 205 20.21 23.33 1.72
N PHE A 206 20.45 22.53 2.77
CA PHE A 206 19.77 22.65 4.06
C PHE A 206 20.70 23.14 5.17
N THR A 207 21.98 22.83 5.08
CA THR A 207 22.97 23.17 6.11
C THR A 207 24.34 23.44 5.52
N ASP A 208 25.13 24.24 6.23
CA ASP A 208 26.55 24.47 5.94
C ASP A 208 27.48 23.43 6.61
N ARG A 209 26.89 22.40 7.26
CA ARG A 209 27.64 21.29 7.86
C ARG A 209 28.21 20.40 6.75
N LEU A 210 29.51 20.56 6.47
CA LEU A 210 30.26 19.67 5.56
C LEU A 210 30.07 18.19 5.91
N PHE A 211 29.79 17.37 4.89
CA PHE A 211 29.72 15.91 4.99
C PHE A 211 30.95 15.36 5.71
N GLY A 212 30.73 14.62 6.81
CA GLY A 212 31.78 13.90 7.54
C GLY A 212 32.27 14.55 8.84
N SER A 213 31.99 15.84 9.09
CA SER A 213 32.32 16.46 10.38
C SER A 213 31.19 16.24 11.40
N ARG A 214 31.28 15.14 12.16
CA ARG A 214 30.46 14.93 13.37
C ARG A 214 30.62 16.07 14.39
N ALA A 215 31.69 16.87 14.28
CA ALA A 215 32.10 17.82 15.31
C ALA A 215 31.56 19.25 15.13
N ARG A 216 31.10 19.66 13.94
CA ARG A 216 30.55 21.02 13.77
C ARG A 216 29.03 21.03 13.97
N ALA A 217 28.57 21.75 14.99
CA ALA A 217 27.17 22.16 15.06
C ALA A 217 26.85 23.04 13.84
N PRO A 218 25.60 23.03 13.33
CA PRO A 218 25.17 24.00 12.33
C PRO A 218 25.51 25.40 12.81
N THR A 219 26.04 26.26 11.96
CA THR A 219 26.43 27.62 12.39
C THR A 219 25.22 28.48 12.75
N GLY A 220 24.03 28.10 12.28
CA GLY A 220 22.81 28.90 12.37
C GLY A 220 22.79 30.08 11.39
N THR A 221 23.88 30.32 10.66
CA THR A 221 23.97 31.42 9.68
C THR A 221 23.46 31.04 8.30
N HIS A 222 23.30 29.74 8.04
CA HIS A 222 22.78 29.23 6.78
C HIS A 222 21.38 29.80 6.51
N GLU A 223 21.08 30.19 5.26
CA GLU A 223 19.82 30.87 4.91
C GLU A 223 18.57 30.04 5.26
N PHE A 224 18.69 28.71 5.16
CA PHE A 224 17.63 27.77 5.52
C PHE A 224 17.43 27.69 7.04
N ASP A 225 18.52 27.65 7.82
CA ASP A 225 18.48 27.65 9.29
C ASP A 225 17.87 28.95 9.82
N ARG A 226 18.24 30.09 9.24
CA ARG A 226 17.67 31.41 9.58
C ARG A 226 16.16 31.44 9.37
N LEU A 227 15.67 30.95 8.23
CA LEU A 227 14.22 30.87 8.00
C LEU A 227 13.54 29.91 8.98
N CYS A 228 14.17 28.77 9.32
CA CYS A 228 13.63 27.88 10.34
C CYS A 228 13.48 28.61 11.68
N GLN A 229 14.50 29.38 12.10
CA GLN A 229 14.45 30.18 13.32
C GLN A 229 13.37 31.28 13.28
N GLU A 230 13.26 32.01 12.16
CA GLU A 230 12.21 33.03 11.93
C GLU A 230 10.80 32.44 12.07
N LEU A 231 10.60 31.20 11.61
CA LEU A 231 9.32 30.48 11.69
C LEU A 231 9.12 29.72 13.01
N GLY A 232 10.10 29.75 13.93
CA GLY A 232 10.04 28.99 15.18
C GLY A 232 10.12 27.46 15.00
N ILE A 233 10.73 27.01 13.91
CA ILE A 233 10.89 25.61 13.54
C ILE A 233 12.23 25.08 14.05
N GLU A 234 12.18 24.00 14.83
CA GLU A 234 13.38 23.26 15.21
C GLU A 234 13.89 22.44 14.01
N HIS A 235 15.00 22.87 13.40
CA HIS A 235 15.65 22.15 12.31
C HIS A 235 16.54 21.01 12.84
N ARG A 236 16.26 19.79 12.39
CA ARG A 236 17.01 18.58 12.72
C ARG A 236 17.62 17.97 11.46
N LEU A 237 18.82 17.44 11.59
CA LEU A 237 19.52 16.73 10.52
C LEU A 237 19.46 15.22 10.77
N THR A 238 19.33 14.44 9.69
CA THR A 238 19.42 12.99 9.80
C THR A 238 20.81 12.56 10.30
N PRO A 239 20.89 11.61 11.24
CA PRO A 239 22.18 11.08 11.67
C PRO A 239 22.90 10.40 10.48
N PRO A 240 24.23 10.61 10.33
CA PRO A 240 25.00 9.92 9.30
C PRO A 240 24.83 8.40 9.39
N ARG A 241 24.63 7.73 8.26
CA ARG A 241 24.44 6.27 8.14
C ARG A 241 23.16 5.72 8.79
N HIS A 242 22.12 6.54 8.96
CA HIS A 242 20.80 6.10 9.45
C HIS A 242 19.64 6.45 8.49
N PRO A 243 19.62 5.88 7.27
CA PRO A 243 18.60 6.18 6.24
C PRO A 243 17.17 5.92 6.74
N GLN A 244 17.00 4.94 7.63
CA GLN A 244 15.71 4.59 8.24
C GLN A 244 14.98 5.78 8.90
N THR A 245 15.72 6.81 9.34
CA THR A 245 15.11 7.99 9.95
C THR A 245 14.27 8.80 8.98
N ASN A 246 14.56 8.73 7.67
CA ASN A 246 13.80 9.41 6.62
C ASN A 246 12.88 8.48 5.80
N GLY A 247 12.66 7.24 6.27
CA GLY A 247 11.91 6.21 5.54
C GLY A 247 10.44 6.55 5.19
N MET A 248 9.93 7.71 5.58
CA MET A 248 8.61 8.20 5.16
C MET A 248 8.67 8.93 3.82
N VAL A 249 9.56 9.92 3.72
CA VAL A 249 9.75 10.66 2.48
C VAL A 249 10.39 9.75 1.43
N GLU A 250 11.30 8.86 1.81
CA GLU A 250 11.89 7.85 0.91
C GLU A 250 10.80 6.95 0.29
N ARG A 251 9.81 6.51 1.09
CA ARG A 251 8.68 5.72 0.57
C ARG A 251 7.81 6.51 -0.40
N PHE A 252 7.57 7.79 -0.14
CA PHE A 252 6.86 8.65 -1.07
C PHE A 252 7.68 8.88 -2.36
N ASN A 253 8.98 9.14 -2.22
CA ASN A 253 9.92 9.29 -3.33
C ASN A 253 10.02 8.03 -4.19
N GLY A 254 9.86 6.84 -3.59
CA GLY A 254 9.69 5.57 -4.30
C GLY A 254 8.44 5.56 -5.17
N ARG A 255 7.28 6.01 -4.66
CA ARG A 255 6.05 6.14 -5.48
C ARG A 255 6.21 7.12 -6.63
N ILE A 256 6.89 8.25 -6.39
CA ILE A 256 7.23 9.19 -7.47
C ILE A 256 8.16 8.52 -8.48
N ALA A 257 9.13 7.70 -8.05
CA ALA A 257 10.02 6.98 -8.97
C ALA A 257 9.24 6.01 -9.86
N ASP A 258 8.27 5.30 -9.29
CA ASP A 258 7.40 4.41 -10.04
C ASP A 258 6.57 5.17 -11.08
N LEU A 259 5.94 6.29 -10.70
CA LEU A 259 5.19 7.16 -11.61
C LEU A 259 6.07 7.62 -12.78
N LEU A 260 7.27 8.12 -12.48
CA LEU A 260 8.23 8.59 -13.49
C LEU A 260 8.68 7.49 -14.44
N ARG A 261 8.74 6.23 -13.97
CA ARG A 261 9.12 5.07 -14.77
C ARG A 261 7.98 4.56 -15.66
N THR A 262 6.73 4.66 -15.20
CA THR A 262 5.58 4.09 -15.89
C THR A 262 4.85 5.06 -16.81
N HIS A 263 5.07 6.37 -16.65
CA HIS A 263 4.40 7.40 -17.42
C HIS A 263 5.34 8.02 -18.46
N HIS A 264 4.87 8.19 -19.69
CA HIS A 264 5.59 8.92 -20.72
C HIS A 264 5.18 10.39 -20.72
N PHE A 265 6.13 11.30 -20.54
CA PHE A 265 5.88 12.74 -20.48
C PHE A 265 6.20 13.42 -21.80
N ARG A 266 5.35 14.36 -22.21
CA ARG A 266 5.51 15.09 -23.48
C ARG A 266 6.39 16.33 -23.36
N SER A 267 6.45 16.92 -22.17
CA SER A 267 7.18 18.15 -21.88
C SER A 267 7.48 18.30 -20.39
N SER A 268 8.31 19.28 -20.07
CA SER A 268 8.55 19.77 -18.71
C SER A 268 7.27 20.17 -17.98
N GLU A 269 6.34 20.84 -18.67
CA GLU A 269 5.05 21.25 -18.12
C GLU A 269 4.15 20.05 -17.83
N ASP A 270 4.06 19.08 -18.74
CA ASP A 270 3.26 17.86 -18.55
C ASP A 270 3.74 17.06 -17.33
N LEU A 271 5.06 16.95 -17.16
CA LEU A 271 5.68 16.36 -15.98
C LEU A 271 5.26 17.07 -14.69
N GLU A 272 5.39 18.40 -14.65
CA GLU A 272 5.05 19.20 -13.48
C GLU A 272 3.57 19.07 -13.11
N GLN A 273 2.67 19.27 -14.07
CA GLN A 273 1.24 19.14 -13.85
C GLN A 273 0.86 17.72 -13.38
N THR A 274 1.50 16.68 -13.94
CA THR A 274 1.26 15.30 -13.52
C THR A 274 1.69 15.05 -12.08
N LEU A 275 2.84 15.59 -11.64
CA LEU A 275 3.28 15.49 -10.25
C LEU A 275 2.33 16.21 -9.29
N HIS A 276 1.86 17.41 -9.63
CA HIS A 276 0.87 18.14 -8.83
C HIS A 276 -0.48 17.42 -8.75
N ARG A 277 -0.96 16.85 -9.87
CA ARG A 277 -2.15 15.99 -9.89
C ARG A 277 -1.97 14.76 -9.00
N TYR A 278 -0.81 14.11 -9.07
CA TYR A 278 -0.52 12.94 -8.23
C TYR A 278 -0.52 13.28 -6.74
N VAL A 279 0.07 14.40 -6.34
CA VAL A 279 0.06 14.86 -4.93
C VAL A 279 -1.36 15.19 -4.48
N THR A 280 -2.17 15.82 -5.33
CA THR A 280 -3.58 16.09 -5.04
C THR A 280 -4.35 14.78 -4.82
N LEU A 281 -4.18 13.81 -5.73
CA LEU A 281 -4.76 12.47 -5.59
C LEU A 281 -4.30 11.79 -4.31
N TYR A 282 -3.00 11.82 -4.01
CA TYR A 282 -2.43 11.26 -2.80
C TYR A 282 -3.05 11.84 -1.52
N ASN A 283 -3.12 13.17 -1.43
CA ASN A 283 -3.59 13.86 -0.22
C ASN A 283 -5.10 13.73 -0.01
N HIS A 284 -5.89 13.74 -1.08
CA HIS A 284 -7.35 13.85 -0.96
C HIS A 284 -8.10 12.56 -1.27
N HIS A 285 -7.54 11.67 -2.08
CA HIS A 285 -8.29 10.57 -2.67
C HIS A 285 -7.68 9.18 -2.42
N LEU A 286 -6.40 9.08 -2.01
CA LEU A 286 -5.75 7.79 -1.76
C LEU A 286 -5.65 7.48 -0.25
N PRO A 287 -6.43 6.50 0.25
CA PRO A 287 -6.30 6.01 1.62
C PRO A 287 -4.89 5.49 1.92
N GLN A 288 -4.36 5.82 3.09
CA GLN A 288 -3.07 5.33 3.54
C GLN A 288 -3.26 4.26 4.62
N LYS A 289 -2.65 3.09 4.41
CA LYS A 289 -2.65 2.01 5.40
C LYS A 289 -2.10 2.46 6.76
N ALA A 290 -1.10 3.34 6.77
CA ALA A 290 -0.51 3.89 7.99
C ALA A 290 -1.46 4.82 8.77
N LEU A 291 -2.58 5.23 8.16
CA LEU A 291 -3.61 6.10 8.71
C LEU A 291 -4.94 5.34 8.84
N ASN A 292 -4.91 4.02 9.06
CA ASN A 292 -6.12 3.18 9.17
C ASN A 292 -7.09 3.36 7.99
N ALA A 293 -6.55 3.41 6.76
CA ALA A 293 -7.32 3.60 5.52
C ALA A 293 -8.03 4.96 5.42
N GLN A 294 -7.49 5.99 6.07
CA GLN A 294 -7.87 7.38 5.83
C GLN A 294 -6.91 8.06 4.84
N THR A 295 -7.40 9.06 4.12
CA THR A 295 -6.54 9.94 3.31
C THR A 295 -5.78 10.93 4.21
N PRO A 296 -4.65 11.49 3.77
CA PRO A 296 -3.95 12.52 4.54
C PRO A 296 -4.83 13.73 4.89
N ALA A 297 -5.71 14.16 3.98
CA ALA A 297 -6.67 15.24 4.25
C ALA A 297 -7.68 14.87 5.34
N GLN A 298 -8.21 13.65 5.33
CA GLN A 298 -9.09 13.15 6.40
C GLN A 298 -8.36 13.09 7.75
N ALA A 299 -7.10 12.64 7.76
CA ALA A 299 -6.28 12.62 8.97
C ALA A 299 -6.06 14.05 9.51
N LEU A 300 -5.76 15.03 8.66
CA LEU A 300 -5.66 16.44 9.05
C LEU A 300 -6.97 16.95 9.70
N GLN A 301 -8.12 16.63 9.13
CA GLN A 301 -9.41 17.01 9.70
C GLN A 301 -9.67 16.39 11.07
N HIS A 302 -9.34 15.10 11.23
CA HIS A 302 -9.50 14.41 12.50
C HIS A 302 -8.59 15.01 13.59
N TRP A 303 -7.34 15.33 13.23
CA TRP A 303 -6.42 16.03 14.12
C TRP A 303 -6.91 17.44 14.45
N TYR A 304 -7.44 18.19 13.49
CA TYR A 304 -7.99 19.52 13.74
C TYR A 304 -9.20 19.49 14.67
N ALA A 305 -10.07 18.49 14.54
CA ALA A 305 -11.23 18.34 15.42
C ALA A 305 -10.85 18.00 16.87
N SER A 306 -9.75 17.26 17.07
CA SER A 306 -9.30 16.85 18.40
C SER A 306 -8.29 17.79 19.05
N LYS A 307 -7.45 18.46 18.24
CA LYS A 307 -6.34 19.32 18.66
C LYS A 307 -6.17 20.53 17.73
N PRO A 308 -7.13 21.47 17.71
CA PRO A 308 -7.09 22.63 16.82
C PRO A 308 -5.90 23.57 17.10
N GLU A 309 -5.33 23.55 18.31
CA GLU A 309 -4.18 24.35 18.71
C GLU A 309 -2.89 24.02 17.93
N LEU A 310 -2.81 22.83 17.34
CA LEU A 310 -1.68 22.42 16.49
C LEU A 310 -1.72 23.07 15.10
N PHE A 311 -2.80 23.77 14.78
CA PHE A 311 -3.03 24.35 13.47
C PHE A 311 -3.01 25.87 13.54
N HIS A 312 -2.61 26.52 12.46
CA HIS A 312 -2.79 27.97 12.28
C HIS A 312 -3.84 28.28 11.21
N ARG A 313 -4.33 27.26 10.51
CA ARG A 313 -5.42 27.35 9.54
C ARG A 313 -6.28 26.10 9.60
N ARG A 314 -7.59 26.26 9.40
CA ARG A 314 -8.50 25.13 9.25
C ARG A 314 -8.13 24.33 7.99
N PRO A 315 -7.97 22.99 8.07
CA PRO A 315 -7.74 22.16 6.88
C PRO A 315 -8.98 22.20 5.97
N ASN A 316 -8.79 22.59 4.72
CA ASN A 316 -9.86 22.57 3.72
C ASN A 316 -9.90 21.23 2.98
N ASN A 317 -11.10 20.73 2.70
CA ASN A 317 -11.28 19.49 1.91
C ASN A 317 -11.51 19.75 0.41
N ARG A 318 -11.40 21.00 -0.03
CA ARG A 318 -11.72 21.37 -1.41
C ARG A 318 -10.46 21.25 -2.27
N PRO A 319 -10.46 20.44 -3.34
CA PRO A 319 -9.35 20.45 -4.28
C PRO A 319 -9.23 21.85 -4.90
N GLY A 320 -8.02 22.44 -4.88
CA GLY A 320 -7.68 23.60 -5.71
C GLY A 320 -7.64 24.99 -5.09
N ARG A 321 -7.54 25.16 -3.75
CA ARG A 321 -7.30 26.51 -3.16
C ARG A 321 -5.97 26.68 -2.41
N ASP A 322 -5.17 25.62 -2.28
CA ASP A 322 -3.89 25.64 -1.56
C ASP A 322 -2.67 25.52 -2.50
N MET A 323 -2.85 25.83 -3.79
CA MET A 323 -1.75 25.94 -4.77
C MET A 323 -1.45 27.39 -5.07
#